data_AF-A0A817CAD4-F1
#
_entry.id   AF-A0A817CAD4-F1
#
_cell.length_a   1.000
_cell.length_b   1.000
_cell.length_c   1.000
_cell.angle_alpha   90.00
_cell.angle_beta   90.00
_cell.angle_gamma   90.00
#
_symmetry.space_group_name_H-M   'P 1'
#
loop_
_entity.id
_entity.type
_entity.pdbx_description
1 polymer ?
#
loop_
_entity_poly.entity_id
_entity_poly.type
_entity_poly.pdbx_seq_one_letter_code
_entity_poly.pdbx_strand_id
1 'polypeptide(L)'
;MSTGRAVDNSSSIQSEHGACRKVLSSTKVFFKQLIARRPMDKLQAEIDTRNELRRDLSWIQLLAIGLGAIIGAGIFVLSGQAAAKYSGPSVIISFVITGVIALLASLSYSELAAMMPSSGSVYTYTYAALGEYLAWFIGWNSALLYLFGVFTVSVSWSKHVVLFVDLVSDYNATSMIVQAPVAWDEDAERFHVTGQAINLPAIAITIAITILLMIRTRQMAIVNLVLVVFKIIILLIFIFACCNYVDRKNYKLFFPPNEGIWLR
;
A
#
# COMPACT_ATOMS: atom_id res chain seq x y z
N MET A 1 -76.72 -12.70 -17.51
CA MET A 1 -75.56 -13.59 -17.25
C MET A 1 -74.37 -12.96 -17.97
N SER A 2 -73.35 -12.51 -17.23
CA SER A 2 -72.08 -11.88 -17.69
C SER A 2 -72.24 -10.53 -18.43
N THR A 3 -71.38 -9.53 -18.38
CA THR A 3 -70.11 -9.20 -17.70
C THR A 3 -69.87 -7.72 -18.10
N GLY A 4 -69.42 -6.85 -17.21
CA GLY A 4 -68.02 -6.43 -17.27
C GLY A 4 -67.92 -4.98 -16.79
N ARG A 5 -67.34 -4.81 -15.60
CA ARG A 5 -67.05 -3.52 -14.97
C ARG A 5 -66.02 -2.76 -15.81
N ALA A 6 -66.34 -1.55 -16.23
CA ALA A 6 -65.35 -0.54 -16.56
C ALA A 6 -64.71 -0.05 -15.25
N VAL A 7 -63.70 -0.78 -14.76
CA VAL A 7 -62.89 -0.39 -13.62
C VAL A 7 -61.81 0.57 -14.10
N ASP A 8 -62.00 1.84 -13.75
CA ASP A 8 -61.00 2.72 -13.14
C ASP A 8 -59.57 2.64 -13.71
N ASN A 9 -59.33 3.30 -14.85
CA ASN A 9 -58.01 3.40 -15.49
C ASN A 9 -57.32 4.77 -15.25
N SER A 10 -57.93 5.67 -14.47
CA SER A 10 -57.38 7.00 -14.17
C SER A 10 -56.58 7.01 -12.85
N SER A 11 -56.92 6.13 -11.90
CA SER A 11 -56.21 5.96 -10.63
C SER A 11 -54.86 5.22 -10.80
N SER A 12 -54.76 4.29 -11.76
CA SER A 12 -53.52 3.59 -12.13
C SER A 12 -52.47 4.54 -12.74
N ILE A 13 -52.88 5.43 -13.65
CA ILE A 13 -51.98 6.38 -14.34
C ILE A 13 -51.44 7.47 -13.39
N GLN A 14 -52.22 7.89 -12.38
CA GLN A 14 -51.75 8.84 -11.36
C GLN A 14 -50.74 8.21 -10.38
N SER A 15 -50.88 6.91 -10.07
CA SER A 15 -49.94 6.16 -9.24
C SER A 15 -48.56 6.00 -9.89
N GLU A 16 -48.53 5.68 -11.19
CA GLU A 16 -47.27 5.52 -11.95
C GLU A 16 -46.49 6.83 -12.08
N HIS A 17 -47.17 7.95 -12.31
CA HIS A 17 -46.53 9.27 -12.33
C HIS A 17 -45.94 9.68 -10.96
N GLY A 18 -46.55 9.25 -9.86
CA GLY A 18 -46.03 9.47 -8.50
C GLY A 18 -44.77 8.64 -8.21
N ALA A 19 -44.76 7.37 -8.62
CA ALA A 19 -43.61 6.47 -8.46
C ALA A 19 -42.41 6.92 -9.31
N CYS A 20 -42.63 7.28 -10.57
CA CYS A 20 -41.56 7.76 -11.47
C CYS A 20 -40.93 9.07 -10.94
N ARG A 21 -41.74 9.99 -10.40
CA ARG A 21 -41.24 11.24 -9.81
C ARG A 21 -40.44 11.02 -8.52
N LYS A 22 -40.78 9.98 -7.74
CA LYS A 22 -40.06 9.57 -6.51
C LYS A 22 -38.74 8.87 -6.83
N VAL A 23 -38.70 8.07 -7.89
CA VAL A 23 -37.45 7.45 -8.39
C VAL A 23 -36.52 8.52 -8.96
N LEU A 24 -37.02 9.44 -9.79
CA LEU A 24 -36.23 10.55 -10.33
C LEU A 24 -35.69 11.51 -9.24
N SER A 25 -36.45 11.74 -8.17
CA SER A 25 -35.94 12.55 -7.03
C SER A 25 -34.92 11.78 -6.20
N SER A 26 -35.11 10.47 -6.00
CA SER A 26 -34.16 9.59 -5.31
C SER A 26 -32.80 9.53 -6.05
N THR A 27 -32.80 9.42 -7.38
CA THR A 27 -31.55 9.40 -8.18
C THR A 27 -30.82 10.74 -8.13
N LYS A 28 -31.54 11.87 -8.12
CA LYS A 28 -30.94 13.19 -7.96
C LYS A 28 -30.40 13.41 -6.55
N VAL A 29 -31.06 12.89 -5.52
CA VAL A 29 -30.58 12.93 -4.12
C VAL A 29 -29.34 12.04 -3.96
N PHE A 30 -29.33 10.86 -4.56
CA PHE A 30 -28.17 9.96 -4.59
C PHE A 30 -26.96 10.61 -5.27
N PHE A 31 -27.14 11.20 -6.47
CA PHE A 31 -26.05 11.94 -7.14
C PHE A 31 -25.58 13.17 -6.36
N LYS A 32 -26.50 13.86 -5.68
CA LYS A 32 -26.16 15.02 -4.83
C LYS A 32 -25.44 14.59 -3.54
N GLN A 33 -25.74 13.41 -3.01
CA GLN A 33 -25.02 12.79 -1.88
C GLN A 33 -23.63 12.31 -2.29
N LEU A 34 -23.48 11.72 -3.49
CA LEU A 34 -22.19 11.31 -4.03
C LEU A 34 -21.19 12.48 -4.23
N ILE A 35 -21.71 13.69 -4.43
CA ILE A 35 -20.91 14.93 -4.58
C ILE A 35 -20.89 15.73 -3.28
N ALA A 36 -21.64 15.32 -2.24
CA ALA A 36 -21.69 16.04 -0.99
C ALA A 36 -20.31 16.00 -0.30
N ARG A 37 -19.79 17.19 0.00
CA ARG A 37 -18.64 17.37 0.88
C ARG A 37 -19.16 17.48 2.30
N ARG A 38 -18.55 16.77 3.25
CA ARG A 38 -18.86 17.00 4.66
C ARG A 38 -18.27 18.35 5.05
N PRO A 39 -19.06 19.26 5.65
CA PRO A 39 -18.52 20.52 6.15
C PRO A 39 -17.50 20.21 7.27
N MET A 40 -16.36 20.89 7.23
CA MET A 40 -15.24 20.68 8.15
C MET A 40 -15.66 20.80 9.61
N ASP A 41 -16.64 21.67 9.90
CA ASP A 41 -17.17 21.89 11.26
C ASP A 41 -17.74 20.62 11.90
N LYS A 42 -18.34 19.71 11.10
CA LYS A 42 -18.87 18.43 11.60
C LYS A 42 -17.78 17.39 11.85
N LEU A 43 -16.68 17.43 11.10
CA LEU A 43 -15.52 16.57 11.35
C LEU A 43 -14.77 17.04 12.61
N GLN A 44 -14.64 18.35 12.80
CA GLN A 44 -14.04 18.93 14.00
C GLN A 44 -14.88 18.63 15.25
N ALA A 45 -16.20 18.78 15.18
CA ALA A 45 -17.09 18.46 16.28
C ALA A 45 -17.10 16.96 16.65
N GLU A 46 -16.90 16.06 15.68
CA GLU A 46 -16.75 14.61 15.92
C GLU A 46 -15.38 14.26 16.55
N ILE A 47 -14.34 15.05 16.28
CA ILE A 47 -13.02 14.92 16.90
C ILE A 47 -13.09 15.32 18.38
N ASP A 48 -13.72 16.46 18.68
CA ASP A 48 -13.87 16.96 20.06
C ASP A 48 -14.73 16.04 20.94
N THR A 49 -15.59 15.20 20.35
CA THR A 49 -16.40 14.21 21.07
C THR A 49 -15.74 12.84 21.22
N ARG A 50 -14.68 12.52 20.46
CA ARG A 50 -13.96 11.26 20.61
C ARG A 50 -12.91 11.39 21.70
N ASN A 51 -13.09 10.64 22.80
CA ASN A 51 -12.13 10.39 23.88
C ASN A 51 -10.67 10.61 23.43
N GLU A 52 -10.08 11.72 23.85
CA GLU A 52 -8.73 12.11 23.45
C GLU A 52 -7.72 11.04 23.93
N LEU A 53 -7.11 10.33 22.98
CA LEU A 53 -5.92 9.55 23.29
C LEU A 53 -4.84 10.52 23.77
N ARG A 54 -4.12 10.16 24.84
CA ARG A 54 -2.98 10.94 25.30
C ARG A 54 -1.97 11.11 24.14
N ARG A 55 -1.63 12.36 23.85
CA ARG A 55 -0.59 12.73 22.89
C ARG A 55 0.79 12.42 23.46
N ASP A 56 1.15 11.14 23.44
CA ASP A 56 2.44 10.65 23.98
C ASP A 56 3.53 10.52 22.91
N LEU A 57 3.21 10.76 21.63
CA LEU A 57 4.15 10.59 20.51
C LEU A 57 5.01 11.84 20.29
N SER A 58 6.31 11.70 20.49
CA SER A 58 7.30 12.73 20.16
C SER A 58 7.53 12.82 18.64
N TRP A 59 7.99 13.97 18.15
CA TRP A 59 8.32 14.20 16.73
C TRP A 59 9.34 13.17 16.20
N ILE A 60 10.29 12.75 17.03
CA ILE A 60 11.28 11.71 16.67
C ILE A 60 10.59 10.36 16.44
N GLN A 61 9.61 10.03 17.28
CA GLN A 61 8.86 8.78 17.15
C GLN A 61 7.97 8.81 15.91
N LEU A 62 7.39 9.97 15.57
CA LEU A 62 6.65 10.17 14.32
C LEU A 62 7.55 9.99 13.08
N LEU A 63 8.74 10.60 13.07
CA LEU A 63 9.72 10.40 12.00
C LEU A 63 10.15 8.94 11.90
N ALA A 64 10.38 8.28 13.03
CA ALA A 64 10.73 6.86 13.05
C ALA A 64 9.59 5.99 12.49
N ILE A 65 8.32 6.30 12.74
CA ILE A 65 7.21 5.57 12.12
C ILE A 65 7.23 5.75 10.60
N GLY A 66 7.44 6.98 10.11
CA GLY A 66 7.57 7.25 8.68
C GLY A 66 8.74 6.50 8.02
N LEU A 67 9.94 6.65 8.58
CA LEU A 67 11.15 5.97 8.07
C LEU A 67 11.02 4.44 8.14
N GLY A 68 10.38 3.90 9.19
CA GLY A 68 10.17 2.47 9.36
C GLY A 68 9.23 1.86 8.32
N ALA A 69 8.25 2.64 7.86
CA ALA A 69 7.33 2.26 6.80
C ALA A 69 7.98 2.34 5.40
N ILE A 70 8.91 3.28 5.18
CA ILE A 70 9.61 3.46 3.90
C ILE A 70 10.76 2.44 3.73
N ILE A 71 11.54 2.21 4.79
CA ILE A 71 12.71 1.32 4.76
C ILE A 71 12.27 -0.13 4.98
N GLY A 72 12.22 -0.89 3.89
CA GLY A 72 11.83 -2.30 3.90
C GLY A 72 12.29 -3.07 2.66
N ALA A 73 11.46 -4.01 2.21
CA ALA A 73 11.74 -4.89 1.08
C ALA A 73 12.18 -4.16 -0.20
N GLY A 74 11.71 -2.92 -0.41
CA GLY A 74 12.09 -2.11 -1.57
C GLY A 74 13.60 -1.94 -1.72
N ILE A 75 14.29 -1.44 -0.69
CA ILE A 75 15.73 -1.17 -0.78
C ILE A 75 16.58 -2.42 -0.63
N PHE A 76 16.10 -3.46 0.07
CA PHE A 76 16.87 -4.68 0.30
C PHE A 76 16.74 -5.72 -0.84
N VAL A 77 15.67 -5.66 -1.64
CA VAL A 77 15.38 -6.66 -2.68
C VAL A 77 15.18 -6.03 -4.03
N LEU A 78 14.20 -5.12 -4.13
CA LEU A 78 13.79 -4.58 -5.43
C LEU A 78 14.89 -3.72 -6.05
N SER A 79 15.73 -3.06 -5.25
CA SER A 79 16.87 -2.26 -5.74
C SER A 79 17.87 -3.11 -6.54
N GLY A 80 18.20 -4.31 -6.07
CA GLY A 80 19.11 -5.23 -6.75
C GLY A 80 18.50 -5.79 -8.04
N GLN A 81 17.21 -6.15 -8.01
CA GLN A 81 16.47 -6.57 -9.20
C GLN A 81 16.36 -5.43 -10.22
N ALA A 82 16.11 -4.21 -9.76
CA ALA A 82 16.03 -3.01 -10.59
C ALA A 82 17.36 -2.74 -11.32
N ALA A 83 18.47 -2.86 -10.60
CA ALA A 83 19.81 -2.73 -11.16
C ALA A 83 20.13 -3.87 -12.14
N ALA A 84 19.80 -5.12 -11.81
CA ALA A 84 20.13 -6.26 -12.65
C ALA A 84 19.33 -6.31 -13.96
N LYS A 85 18.03 -5.98 -13.93
CA LYS A 85 17.12 -6.21 -15.06
C LYS A 85 16.80 -4.97 -15.90
N TYR A 86 16.76 -3.78 -15.30
CA TYR A 86 16.22 -2.59 -15.99
C TYR A 86 17.25 -1.51 -16.26
N SER A 87 18.02 -1.10 -15.24
CA SER A 87 18.84 0.12 -15.35
C SER A 87 20.36 -0.12 -15.30
N GLY A 88 20.83 -1.29 -14.90
CA GLY A 88 22.27 -1.50 -14.71
C GLY A 88 22.86 -0.50 -13.69
N PRO A 89 24.11 -0.02 -13.91
CA PRO A 89 24.72 1.00 -13.05
C PRO A 89 23.97 2.34 -13.04
N SER A 90 23.17 2.64 -14.08
CA SER A 90 22.36 3.87 -14.15
C SER A 90 21.16 3.92 -13.22
N VAL A 91 20.90 2.85 -12.44
CA VAL A 91 19.81 2.79 -11.44
C VAL A 91 19.82 3.98 -10.47
N ILE A 92 20.99 4.57 -10.22
CA ILE A 92 21.16 5.78 -9.40
C ILE A 92 20.35 6.95 -9.94
N ILE A 93 20.32 7.16 -11.27
CA ILE A 93 19.53 8.23 -11.90
C ILE A 93 18.03 7.99 -11.67
N SER A 94 17.57 6.75 -11.85
CA SER A 94 16.18 6.36 -11.59
C SER A 94 15.78 6.65 -10.15
N PHE A 95 16.64 6.35 -9.17
CA PHE A 95 16.41 6.66 -7.76
C PHE A 95 16.40 8.17 -7.48
N VAL A 96 17.28 8.97 -8.10
CA VAL A 96 17.30 10.43 -7.93
C VAL A 96 16.00 11.05 -8.46
N ILE A 97 15.58 10.68 -9.67
CA ILE A 97 14.34 11.19 -10.27
C ILE A 97 13.14 10.80 -9.40
N THR A 98 13.07 9.54 -8.97
CA THR A 98 12.00 9.04 -8.08
C THR A 98 12.00 9.81 -6.75
N GLY A 99 13.18 10.11 -6.19
CA GLY A 99 13.33 10.89 -4.97
C GLY A 99 12.80 12.32 -5.10
N VAL A 100 13.06 13.00 -6.22
CA VAL A 100 12.52 14.35 -6.48
C VAL A 100 11.00 14.32 -6.59
N ILE A 101 10.45 13.34 -7.31
CA ILE A 101 8.98 13.17 -7.43
C ILE A 101 8.35 12.90 -6.06
N ALA A 102 8.94 12.01 -5.27
CA ALA A 102 8.48 11.69 -3.93
C ALA A 102 8.57 12.90 -2.98
N LEU A 103 9.61 13.72 -3.10
CA LEU A 103 9.76 14.96 -2.32
C LEU A 103 8.65 15.96 -2.63
N LEU A 104 8.38 16.21 -3.92
CA LEU A 104 7.31 17.12 -4.34
C LEU A 104 5.93 16.62 -3.87
N ALA A 105 5.68 15.31 -3.98
CA ALA A 105 4.46 14.70 -3.45
C ALA A 105 4.37 14.82 -1.92
N SER A 106 5.48 14.59 -1.20
CA SER A 106 5.48 14.70 0.27
C SER A 106 5.24 16.13 0.76
N LEU A 107 5.69 17.15 0.02
CA LEU A 107 5.44 18.55 0.36
C LEU A 107 3.95 18.90 0.27
N SER A 108 3.25 18.45 -0.78
CA SER A 108 1.81 18.67 -0.90
C SER A 108 1.01 17.94 0.19
N TYR A 109 1.42 16.72 0.54
CA TYR A 109 0.83 16.00 1.69
C TYR A 109 1.11 16.68 3.03
N SER A 110 2.29 17.30 3.20
CA SER A 110 2.62 18.06 4.42
C SER A 110 1.73 19.29 4.58
N GLU A 111 1.40 19.98 3.50
CA GLU A 111 0.48 21.13 3.50
C GLU A 111 -0.94 20.69 3.90
N LEU A 112 -1.44 19.60 3.29
CA LEU A 112 -2.75 19.02 3.63
C LEU A 112 -2.83 18.55 5.09
N ALA A 113 -1.76 17.93 5.60
CA ALA A 113 -1.69 17.49 6.99
C ALA A 113 -1.68 18.65 7.99
N ALA A 114 -1.07 19.79 7.63
CA ALA A 114 -1.09 21.01 8.44
C ALA A 114 -2.47 21.70 8.43
N MET A 115 -3.18 21.65 7.29
CA MET A 115 -4.52 22.24 7.16
C MET A 115 -5.62 21.43 7.87
N MET A 116 -5.52 20.10 7.87
CA MET A 116 -6.54 19.20 8.43
C MET A 116 -5.92 18.24 9.46
N PRO A 117 -5.85 18.63 10.75
CA PRO A 117 -5.29 17.81 11.82
C PRO A 117 -6.29 16.72 12.28
N SER A 118 -6.75 15.89 11.33
CA SER A 118 -7.65 14.76 11.57
C SER A 118 -6.94 13.45 11.26
N SER A 119 -7.21 12.41 12.06
CA SER A 119 -6.65 11.05 11.94
C SER A 119 -7.27 10.25 10.77
N GLY A 120 -7.33 10.85 9.57
CA GLY A 120 -8.19 10.42 8.48
C GLY A 120 -7.50 9.84 7.23
N SER A 121 -6.16 9.93 7.15
CA SER A 121 -5.39 9.55 5.95
C SER A 121 -5.93 10.20 4.65
N VAL A 122 -5.48 9.71 3.49
CA VAL A 122 -5.80 10.24 2.16
C VAL A 122 -7.31 10.25 1.87
N TYR A 123 -8.07 9.32 2.48
CA TYR A 123 -9.53 9.26 2.36
C TYR A 123 -10.21 10.54 2.84
N THR A 124 -9.86 11.02 4.04
CA THR A 124 -10.47 12.22 4.61
C THR A 124 -10.11 13.48 3.84
N TYR A 125 -8.88 13.59 3.34
CA TYR A 125 -8.47 14.73 2.49
C TYR A 125 -9.26 14.75 1.17
N THR A 126 -9.43 13.58 0.56
CA THR A 126 -10.21 13.43 -0.68
C THR A 126 -11.68 13.76 -0.44
N TYR A 127 -12.25 13.31 0.69
CA TYR A 127 -13.65 13.59 1.04
C TYR A 127 -13.89 15.09 1.25
N ALA A 128 -12.94 15.78 1.87
CA ALA A 128 -12.99 17.23 2.07
C ALA A 128 -12.90 18.01 0.74
N ALA A 129 -12.01 17.60 -0.16
CA ALA A 129 -11.72 18.34 -1.39
C ALA A 129 -12.63 17.99 -2.57
N LEU A 130 -12.95 16.70 -2.76
CA LEU A 130 -13.49 16.16 -4.01
C LEU A 130 -14.88 15.53 -3.88
N GLY A 131 -15.35 15.28 -2.66
CA GLY A 131 -16.68 14.71 -2.39
C GLY A 131 -16.67 13.20 -2.20
N GLU A 132 -17.83 12.65 -1.85
CA GLU A 132 -18.00 11.29 -1.33
C GLU A 132 -17.62 10.17 -2.32
N TYR A 133 -17.97 10.29 -3.60
CA TYR A 133 -17.69 9.24 -4.59
C TYR A 133 -16.19 9.02 -4.81
N LEU A 134 -15.44 10.11 -5.03
CA LEU A 134 -13.99 10.04 -5.23
C LEU A 134 -13.28 9.60 -3.95
N ALA A 135 -13.77 10.04 -2.79
CA ALA A 135 -13.27 9.55 -1.51
C ALA A 135 -13.51 8.05 -1.33
N TRP A 136 -14.70 7.55 -1.65
CA TRP A 136 -15.00 6.12 -1.60
C TRP A 136 -14.06 5.30 -2.50
N PHE A 137 -13.86 5.76 -3.75
CA PHE A 137 -12.96 5.09 -4.69
C PHE A 137 -11.50 5.07 -4.18
N ILE A 138 -11.00 6.22 -3.70
CA ILE A 138 -9.65 6.34 -3.15
C ILE A 138 -9.49 5.55 -1.85
N GLY A 139 -10.53 5.47 -1.02
CA GLY A 139 -10.56 4.65 0.18
C GLY A 139 -10.39 3.16 -0.14
N TRP A 140 -11.13 2.65 -1.13
CA TRP A 140 -10.98 1.27 -1.58
C TRP A 140 -9.62 0.99 -2.20
N ASN A 141 -9.12 1.92 -3.03
CA ASN A 141 -7.79 1.80 -3.61
C ASN A 141 -6.70 1.74 -2.51
N SER A 142 -6.80 2.61 -1.51
CA SER A 142 -5.87 2.64 -0.38
C SER A 142 -5.90 1.32 0.40
N ALA A 143 -7.09 0.74 0.65
CA ALA A 143 -7.22 -0.54 1.32
C ALA A 143 -6.54 -1.68 0.52
N LEU A 144 -6.73 -1.71 -0.80
CA LEU A 144 -6.07 -2.67 -1.68
C LEU A 144 -4.55 -2.47 -1.70
N LEU A 145 -4.07 -1.22 -1.74
CA LEU A 145 -2.64 -0.91 -1.70
C LEU A 145 -1.99 -1.45 -0.42
N TYR A 146 -2.61 -1.26 0.74
CA TYR A 146 -2.11 -1.82 1.99
C TYR A 146 -2.12 -3.35 1.98
N LEU A 147 -3.16 -3.97 1.41
CA LEU A 147 -3.25 -5.42 1.27
C LEU A 147 -2.09 -5.98 0.44
N PHE A 148 -1.84 -5.42 -0.74
CA PHE A 148 -0.70 -5.80 -1.58
C PHE A 148 0.64 -5.53 -0.87
N GLY A 149 0.75 -4.42 -0.13
CA GLY A 149 1.92 -4.12 0.68
C GLY A 149 2.26 -5.22 1.69
N VAL A 150 1.25 -5.72 2.43
CA VAL A 150 1.46 -6.84 3.38
C VAL A 150 1.93 -8.09 2.64
N PHE A 151 1.31 -8.43 1.51
CA PHE A 151 1.70 -9.61 0.73
C PHE A 151 3.15 -9.52 0.23
N THR A 152 3.54 -8.39 -0.35
CA THR A 152 4.91 -8.18 -0.85
C THR A 152 5.94 -8.28 0.28
N VAL A 153 5.66 -7.68 1.44
CA VAL A 153 6.59 -7.72 2.59
C VAL A 153 6.69 -9.13 3.16
N SER A 154 5.59 -9.86 3.33
CA SER A 154 5.61 -11.23 3.84
C SER A 154 6.38 -12.19 2.92
N VAL A 155 6.20 -12.07 1.59
CA VAL A 155 6.96 -12.86 0.61
C VAL A 155 8.45 -12.49 0.62
N SER A 156 8.77 -11.19 0.69
CA SER A 156 10.14 -10.72 0.78
C SER A 156 10.84 -11.24 2.04
N TRP A 157 10.16 -11.24 3.18
CA TRP A 157 10.70 -11.76 4.43
C TRP A 157 10.96 -13.26 4.34
N SER A 158 10.00 -14.02 3.79
CA SER A 158 10.16 -15.46 3.57
C SER A 158 11.42 -15.78 2.76
N LYS A 159 11.67 -15.07 1.65
CA LYS A 159 12.90 -15.26 0.85
C LYS A 159 14.19 -15.11 1.66
N HIS A 160 14.25 -14.15 2.60
CA HIS A 160 15.44 -13.94 3.43
C HIS A 160 15.62 -15.04 4.48
N VAL A 161 14.52 -15.49 5.08
CA VAL A 161 14.57 -16.58 6.07
C VAL A 161 15.09 -17.86 5.43
N VAL A 162 14.69 -18.12 4.20
CA VAL A 162 15.10 -19.29 3.44
C VAL A 162 16.59 -19.23 3.12
N LEU A 163 17.04 -18.10 2.57
CA LEU A 163 18.47 -17.86 2.34
C LEU A 163 19.27 -18.00 3.64
N PHE A 164 18.75 -17.53 4.77
CA PHE A 164 19.40 -17.69 6.07
C PHE A 164 19.47 -19.15 6.52
N VAL A 165 18.39 -19.92 6.37
CA VAL A 165 18.37 -21.35 6.72
C VAL A 165 19.36 -22.13 5.85
N ASP A 166 19.39 -21.87 4.55
CA ASP A 166 20.33 -22.50 3.62
C ASP A 166 21.80 -22.14 3.92
N LEU A 167 22.06 -20.94 4.48
CA LEU A 167 23.40 -20.51 4.87
C LEU A 167 23.86 -21.10 6.22
N VAL A 168 22.94 -21.34 7.15
CA VAL A 168 23.25 -21.79 8.52
C VAL A 168 23.18 -23.31 8.65
N SER A 169 22.33 -23.96 7.86
CA SER A 169 22.18 -25.41 7.85
C SER A 169 22.55 -25.94 6.47
N ASP A 170 23.46 -26.92 6.39
CA ASP A 170 23.69 -27.73 5.18
C ASP A 170 22.43 -28.54 4.74
N TYR A 171 21.35 -28.43 5.50
CA TYR A 171 20.03 -28.86 5.07
C TYR A 171 19.54 -27.90 3.98
N ASN A 172 19.61 -28.37 2.74
CA ASN A 172 18.84 -27.82 1.62
C ASN A 172 17.37 -27.87 2.04
N ALA A 173 16.82 -26.76 2.53
CA ALA A 173 15.47 -26.72 3.06
C ALA A 173 14.54 -27.26 1.97
N THR A 174 13.87 -28.40 2.22
CA THR A 174 13.08 -29.09 1.19
C THR A 174 12.22 -28.07 0.49
N SER A 175 12.56 -27.81 -0.77
CA SER A 175 12.07 -26.76 -1.64
C SER A 175 10.62 -27.00 -2.07
N MET A 176 9.77 -27.45 -1.16
CA MET A 176 8.35 -27.72 -1.36
C MET A 176 7.47 -26.85 -0.46
N ILE A 177 8.06 -26.27 0.59
CA ILE A 177 7.35 -25.60 1.71
C ILE A 177 7.60 -24.08 1.73
N VAL A 178 8.41 -23.61 0.80
CA VAL A 178 9.17 -22.38 0.99
C VAL A 178 8.82 -21.30 -0.05
N GLN A 179 8.48 -21.70 -1.27
CA GLN A 179 8.11 -20.79 -2.34
C GLN A 179 6.60 -20.89 -2.64
N ALA A 180 6.08 -19.87 -3.32
CA ALA A 180 4.70 -19.88 -3.77
C ALA A 180 4.50 -20.94 -4.86
N PRO A 181 3.34 -21.62 -4.91
CA PRO A 181 3.04 -22.66 -5.89
C PRO A 181 3.08 -22.19 -7.34
N VAL A 182 2.77 -20.90 -7.53
CA VAL A 182 2.83 -20.22 -8.80
C VAL A 182 3.73 -19.01 -8.62
N ALA A 183 4.81 -18.97 -9.38
CA ALA A 183 5.69 -17.82 -9.46
C ALA A 183 5.59 -17.21 -10.86
N TRP A 184 5.66 -15.88 -10.91
CA TRP A 184 5.82 -15.18 -12.16
C TRP A 184 7.29 -15.27 -12.57
N ASP A 185 7.55 -15.88 -13.72
CA ASP A 185 8.84 -15.76 -14.36
C ASP A 185 8.85 -14.46 -15.18
N GLU A 186 9.71 -13.53 -14.81
CA GLU A 186 9.91 -12.28 -15.55
C GLU A 186 10.60 -12.52 -16.90
N ASP A 187 11.41 -13.57 -17.02
CA ASP A 187 12.23 -13.79 -18.21
C ASP A 187 11.45 -14.62 -19.26
N ALA A 188 10.52 -15.47 -18.80
CA ALA A 188 9.62 -16.23 -19.67
C ALA A 188 8.23 -15.58 -19.85
N GLU A 189 7.95 -14.45 -19.17
CA GLU A 189 6.65 -13.76 -19.09
C GLU A 189 5.46 -14.70 -18.86
N ARG A 190 5.69 -15.76 -18.08
CA ARG A 190 4.72 -16.83 -17.86
C ARG A 190 4.68 -17.20 -16.39
N PHE A 191 3.47 -17.54 -15.95
CA PHE A 191 3.29 -18.25 -14.70
C PHE A 191 3.87 -19.66 -14.86
N HIS A 192 4.90 -19.97 -14.08
CA HIS A 192 5.38 -21.33 -13.95
C HIS A 192 4.93 -21.90 -12.61
N VAL A 193 4.55 -23.16 -12.64
CA VAL A 193 4.26 -23.93 -11.44
C VAL A 193 5.60 -24.35 -10.87
N THR A 194 5.95 -23.86 -9.69
CA THR A 194 7.24 -24.13 -9.03
C THR A 194 7.34 -25.57 -8.51
N GLY A 195 6.25 -26.34 -8.59
CA GLY A 195 6.14 -27.68 -7.99
C GLY A 195 5.99 -27.65 -6.47
N GLN A 196 5.87 -26.46 -5.88
CA GLN A 196 5.75 -26.25 -4.44
C GLN A 196 4.28 -26.04 -4.07
N ALA A 197 3.89 -26.36 -2.84
CA ALA A 197 2.48 -26.26 -2.46
C ALA A 197 2.15 -24.86 -1.92
N ILE A 198 2.90 -24.38 -0.93
CA ILE A 198 2.58 -23.18 -0.15
C ILE A 198 3.86 -22.57 0.43
N ASN A 199 3.95 -21.24 0.46
CA ASN A 199 4.99 -20.51 1.20
C ASN A 199 4.65 -20.45 2.69
N LEU A 200 5.02 -21.47 3.46
CA LEU A 200 4.74 -21.54 4.90
C LEU A 200 5.39 -20.40 5.70
N PRO A 201 6.65 -19.99 5.48
CA PRO A 201 7.25 -18.90 6.24
C PRO A 201 6.47 -17.58 6.09
N ALA A 202 5.97 -17.26 4.88
CA ALA A 202 5.18 -16.05 4.65
C ALA A 202 3.81 -16.09 5.37
N ILE A 203 3.17 -17.25 5.41
CA ILE A 203 1.91 -17.43 6.15
C ILE A 203 2.16 -17.34 7.64
N ALA A 204 3.19 -18.02 8.14
CA ALA A 204 3.55 -18.04 9.55
C ALA A 204 3.82 -16.63 10.09
N ILE A 205 4.61 -15.82 9.37
CA ILE A 205 4.89 -14.44 9.81
C ILE A 205 3.65 -13.55 9.76
N THR A 206 2.76 -13.74 8.77
CA THR A 206 1.52 -12.96 8.66
C THR A 206 0.57 -13.27 9.83
N ILE A 207 0.42 -14.55 10.18
CA ILE A 207 -0.37 -14.97 11.35
C ILE A 207 0.28 -14.46 12.64
N ALA A 208 1.59 -14.57 12.78
CA ALA A 208 2.32 -14.10 13.96
C ALA A 208 2.15 -12.59 14.17
N ILE A 209 2.29 -11.78 13.11
CA ILE A 209 2.05 -10.33 13.17
C ILE A 209 0.58 -10.05 13.48
N THR A 210 -0.36 -10.80 12.92
CA THR A 210 -1.80 -10.64 13.20
C THR A 210 -2.10 -10.89 14.69
N ILE A 211 -1.56 -11.97 15.26
CA ILE A 211 -1.69 -12.27 16.70
C ILE A 211 -1.02 -11.17 17.54
N LEU A 212 0.17 -10.71 17.13
CA LEU A 212 0.88 -9.63 17.82
C LEU A 212 0.07 -8.33 17.82
N LEU A 213 -0.62 -8.01 16.72
CA LEU A 213 -1.50 -6.84 16.63
C LEU A 213 -2.76 -6.96 17.50
N MET A 214 -3.25 -8.19 17.73
CA MET A 214 -4.35 -8.44 18.67
C MET A 214 -3.92 -8.25 20.13
N ILE A 215 -2.64 -8.44 20.45
CA ILE A 215 -2.08 -8.24 21.78
C ILE A 215 -1.71 -6.76 21.97
N ARG A 216 -2.39 -6.09 22.90
CA ARG A 216 -2.38 -4.64 23.15
C ARG A 216 -1.00 -3.98 23.01
N THR A 217 -0.87 -3.17 21.98
CA THR A 217 0.32 -2.44 21.47
C THR A 217 0.72 -1.20 22.28
N ARG A 218 0.57 -1.23 23.62
CA ARG A 218 0.71 -0.01 24.46
C ARG A 218 2.12 0.61 24.46
N GLN A 219 3.15 -0.10 23.98
CA GLN A 219 4.56 0.35 23.94
C GLN A 219 5.15 0.47 22.52
N MET A 220 4.32 0.44 21.47
CA MET A 220 4.82 0.30 20.09
C MET A 220 5.68 1.47 19.58
N ALA A 221 5.55 2.67 20.15
CA ALA A 221 6.34 3.82 19.72
C ALA A 221 7.84 3.65 19.95
N ILE A 222 8.23 3.12 21.12
CA ILE A 222 9.64 2.88 21.48
C ILE A 222 10.18 1.69 20.69
N VAL A 223 9.42 0.60 20.61
CA VAL A 223 9.81 -0.60 19.85
C VAL A 223 10.05 -0.23 18.38
N ASN A 224 9.15 0.55 17.78
CA ASN A 224 9.32 1.01 16.41
C ASN A 224 10.59 1.86 16.23
N LEU A 225 10.84 2.82 17.15
CA LEU A 225 12.05 3.64 17.10
C LEU A 225 13.32 2.78 17.10
N VAL A 226 13.40 1.79 18.01
CA VAL A 226 14.55 0.88 18.11
C VAL A 226 14.75 0.09 16.80
N LEU A 227 13.67 -0.46 16.24
CA LEU A 227 13.74 -1.22 14.99
C LEU A 227 14.22 -0.37 13.80
N VAL A 228 13.79 0.89 13.73
CA VAL A 228 14.24 1.80 12.66
C VAL A 228 15.71 2.19 12.83
N VAL A 229 16.13 2.52 14.05
CA VAL A 229 17.55 2.81 14.32
C VAL A 229 18.42 1.60 13.94
N PHE A 230 17.99 0.40 14.29
CA PHE A 230 18.68 -0.84 13.91
C PHE A 230 18.77 -1.01 12.38
N LYS A 231 17.67 -0.80 11.64
CA LYS A 231 17.67 -0.85 10.17
C LYS A 231 18.65 0.18 9.56
N ILE A 232 18.68 1.40 10.09
CA ILE A 232 19.58 2.46 9.61
C ILE A 232 21.05 2.08 9.87
N ILE A 233 21.35 1.54 11.05
CA ILE A 233 22.72 1.08 11.38
C ILE A 233 23.17 0.00 10.39
N ILE A 234 22.33 -1.01 10.11
CA ILE A 234 22.66 -2.05 9.12
C ILE A 234 22.94 -1.44 7.75
N LEU A 235 22.12 -0.48 7.31
CA LEU A 235 22.31 0.18 6.02
C LEU A 235 23.64 0.94 5.97
N LEU A 236 23.99 1.66 7.03
CA LEU A 236 25.27 2.36 7.13
C LEU A 236 26.45 1.39 7.10
N ILE A 237 26.38 0.30 7.88
CA ILE A 237 27.41 -0.76 7.86
C ILE A 237 27.57 -1.31 6.45
N PHE A 238 26.47 -1.61 5.75
CA PHE A 238 26.50 -2.09 4.38
C PHE A 238 27.20 -1.09 3.45
N ILE A 239 26.83 0.20 3.51
CA ILE A 239 27.45 1.24 2.67
C ILE A 239 28.96 1.32 2.93
N PHE A 240 29.37 1.46 4.19
CA PHE A 240 30.78 1.63 4.54
C PHE A 240 31.62 0.37 4.27
N ALA A 241 31.07 -0.82 4.52
CA ALA A 241 31.76 -2.07 4.20
C ALA A 241 31.91 -2.25 2.68
N CYS A 242 30.85 -1.97 1.91
CA CYS A 242 30.87 -2.12 0.46
C CYS A 242 31.73 -1.07 -0.25
N CYS A 243 31.93 0.13 0.32
CA CYS A 243 32.77 1.18 -0.29
C CYS A 243 34.17 0.69 -0.69
N ASN A 244 34.77 -0.22 0.09
CA ASN A 244 36.09 -0.77 -0.20
C ASN A 244 36.10 -1.83 -1.33
N TYR A 245 34.94 -2.41 -1.65
CA TYR A 245 34.77 -3.44 -2.67
C TYR A 245 34.20 -2.91 -4.00
N VAL A 246 34.09 -1.58 -4.16
CA VAL A 246 33.55 -0.96 -5.37
C VAL A 246 34.57 -1.03 -6.51
N ASP A 247 34.35 -1.91 -7.50
CA ASP A 247 35.13 -1.94 -8.74
C ASP A 247 34.60 -0.90 -9.74
N ARG A 248 35.44 0.08 -10.08
CA ARG A 248 35.12 1.14 -11.06
C ARG A 248 34.87 0.60 -12.47
N LYS A 249 35.34 -0.61 -12.80
CA LYS A 249 35.10 -1.23 -14.12
C LYS A 249 33.62 -1.48 -14.38
N ASN A 250 32.85 -1.79 -13.34
CA ASN A 250 31.41 -2.05 -13.44
C ASN A 250 30.60 -0.81 -13.83
N TYR A 251 31.16 0.40 -13.68
CA TYR A 251 30.51 1.66 -14.06
C TYR A 251 30.86 2.15 -15.47
N LYS A 252 31.80 1.50 -16.17
CA LYS A 252 32.21 1.95 -17.52
C LYS A 252 31.08 1.88 -18.54
N LEU A 253 30.22 0.86 -18.41
CA LEU A 253 28.99 0.73 -19.19
C LEU A 253 27.82 1.29 -18.36
N PHE A 254 27.87 2.59 -18.05
CA PHE A 254 26.91 3.21 -17.14
C PHE A 254 25.48 3.13 -17.68
N PHE A 255 25.32 3.38 -18.97
CA PHE A 255 24.10 3.09 -19.72
C PHE A 255 24.33 1.77 -20.49
N PRO A 256 23.77 0.64 -20.04
CA PRO A 256 23.81 -0.58 -20.84
C PRO A 256 23.14 -0.32 -22.20
N PRO A 257 23.66 -0.91 -23.30
CA PRO A 257 23.01 -0.83 -24.60
C PRO A 257 21.58 -1.37 -24.46
N ASN A 258 20.62 -0.69 -25.10
CA ASN A 258 19.23 -1.12 -25.10
C ASN A 258 19.10 -2.45 -25.86
N GLU A 259 19.12 -3.56 -25.14
CA GLU A 259 18.83 -4.91 -25.68
C GLU A 259 17.32 -5.17 -25.82
N GLY A 260 16.47 -4.17 -25.53
CA GLY A 260 15.03 -4.25 -25.66
C GLY A 260 14.57 -4.21 -27.13
N ILE A 261 14.03 -5.32 -27.61
CA ILE A 261 13.12 -5.37 -28.76
C ILE A 261 11.81 -4.74 -28.30
N TRP A 262 11.68 -3.43 -28.48
CA TRP A 262 10.41 -2.74 -28.27
C TRP A 262 9.52 -3.01 -29.49
N LEU A 263 8.58 -3.95 -29.34
CA LEU A 263 7.57 -4.40 -30.33
C LEU A 263 8.03 -5.48 -31.34
N ARG A 264 7.60 -6.72 -31.11
CA ARG A 264 7.19 -7.63 -32.18
C ARG A 264 5.99 -8.46 -31.75
#